data_AF-A0AAW0JWZ0-F1
#
_entry.id   AF-A0AAW0JWZ0-F1
#
_cell.length_a   1.000
_cell.length_b   1.000
_cell.length_c   1.000
_cell.angle_alpha   90.00
_cell.angle_beta   90.00
_cell.angle_gamma   90.00
#
_symmetry.space_group_name_H-M   'P 1'
#
loop_
_entity.id
_entity.type
_entity.pdbx_description
1 polymer ?
#
loop_
_entity_poly.entity_id
_entity_poly.type
_entity_poly.pdbx_seq_one_letter_code
_entity_poly.pdbx_strand_id
1 'polypeptide(L)'
;MIPYPLSTSSNCGDPMYYSFDCDTTTGQVSFKAPSGTYRVSGIDPNKQKFFIQVKGGRSLRLNQSLPFNLTSPRNSSSNVSSKITNDVEIAWDPPLEPICNLTADCLDWQHSSCKSASDGKRRCFCTVSFRWMAQT
;
A
#
# COMPACT_ATOMS: atom_id res chain seq x y z
N MET A 1 5.15 -9.85 7.72
CA MET A 1 3.72 -9.46 7.73
C MET A 1 3.58 -8.24 6.82
N ILE A 2 2.62 -8.24 5.90
CA ILE A 2 2.35 -7.05 5.06
C ILE A 2 1.50 -6.07 5.88
N PRO A 3 1.81 -4.77 5.89
CA PRO A 3 1.01 -3.78 6.60
C PRO A 3 -0.35 -3.53 5.93
N TYR A 4 -1.39 -3.20 6.70
CA TYR A 4 -2.54 -2.49 6.14
C TYR A 4 -2.09 -1.15 5.54
N PRO A 5 -2.62 -0.70 4.39
CA PRO A 5 -3.69 -1.29 3.57
C PRO A 5 -3.23 -2.33 2.54
N LEU A 6 -1.93 -2.63 2.49
CA LEU A 6 -1.35 -3.52 1.48
C LEU A 6 -1.67 -5.01 1.73
N SER A 7 -2.03 -5.37 2.96
CA SER A 7 -2.43 -6.73 3.35
C SER A 7 -3.91 -6.96 3.08
N THR A 8 -4.21 -8.06 2.40
CA THR A 8 -5.56 -8.48 2.06
C THR A 8 -5.87 -9.79 2.80
N SER A 9 -6.63 -9.69 3.90
CA SER A 9 -7.29 -10.89 4.43
C SER A 9 -8.52 -11.17 3.57
N SER A 10 -8.98 -12.43 3.49
CA SER A 10 -10.08 -12.83 2.60
C SER A 10 -11.41 -12.08 2.83
N ASN A 11 -11.54 -11.37 3.96
CA ASN A 11 -12.75 -10.65 4.34
C ASN A 11 -12.52 -9.15 4.65
N CYS A 12 -11.30 -8.63 4.52
CA CYS A 12 -10.98 -7.24 4.84
C CYS A 12 -9.80 -6.70 4.00
N GLY A 13 -10.05 -5.57 3.33
CA GLY A 13 -9.10 -4.78 2.55
C GLY A 13 -9.81 -4.03 1.41
N ASP A 14 -9.34 -2.84 1.05
CA ASP A 14 -9.87 -2.09 -0.10
C ASP A 14 -9.32 -2.68 -1.42
N PRO A 15 -10.19 -3.08 -2.37
CA PRO A 15 -9.77 -3.62 -3.67
C PRO A 15 -8.76 -2.76 -4.43
N MET A 16 -8.73 -1.45 -4.18
CA MET A 16 -7.74 -0.54 -4.76
C MET A 16 -6.29 -0.87 -4.36
N TYR A 17 -6.08 -1.62 -3.27
CA TYR A 17 -4.76 -2.03 -2.78
C TYR A 17 -4.42 -3.49 -3.11
N TYR A 18 -5.27 -4.18 -3.89
CA TYR A 18 -5.12 -5.61 -4.24
C TYR A 18 -4.08 -5.82 -5.35
N SER A 19 -2.88 -5.27 -5.14
CA SER A 19 -1.74 -5.37 -6.04
C SER A 19 -0.63 -6.24 -5.47
N PHE A 20 -0.77 -6.76 -4.24
CA PHE A 20 0.26 -7.59 -3.60
C PHE A 20 -0.13 -9.07 -3.66
N ASP A 21 0.87 -9.90 -3.91
CA ASP A 21 0.78 -11.36 -3.96
C ASP A 21 1.80 -11.95 -2.99
N CYS A 22 1.32 -12.80 -2.09
CA CYS A 22 2.14 -13.43 -1.05
C CYS A 22 2.26 -14.91 -1.35
N ASP A 23 3.49 -15.34 -1.64
CA ASP A 23 3.82 -16.76 -1.64
C ASP A 23 4.09 -17.20 -0.20
N THR A 24 3.14 -17.93 0.39
CA THR A 24 3.23 -18.44 1.77
C THR A 24 4.29 -19.52 1.95
N THR A 25 4.73 -20.16 0.86
CA THR A 25 5.73 -21.22 0.91
C THR A 25 7.15 -20.66 0.97
N THR A 26 7.41 -19.58 0.21
CA THR A 26 8.74 -18.94 0.15
C THR A 26 8.84 -17.69 1.03
N GLY A 27 7.70 -17.18 1.52
CA GLY A 27 7.61 -15.89 2.20
C GLY A 27 7.86 -14.69 1.27
N GLN A 28 7.90 -14.91 -0.05
CA GLN A 28 8.15 -13.86 -1.03
C GLN A 28 6.89 -13.03 -1.25
N VAL A 29 7.07 -11.70 -1.25
CA VAL A 29 6.03 -10.75 -1.62
C VAL A 29 6.31 -10.21 -3.02
N SER A 30 5.27 -10.17 -3.84
CA SER A 30 5.33 -9.62 -5.20
C SER A 30 4.27 -8.53 -5.39
N PHE A 31 4.60 -7.52 -6.19
CA PHE A 31 3.72 -6.41 -6.56
C PHE A 31 3.32 -6.55 -8.04
N LYS A 32 2.02 -6.55 -8.32
CA LYS A 32 1.41 -6.62 -9.64
C LYS A 32 1.13 -5.21 -10.16
N ALA A 33 1.68 -4.90 -11.33
CA ALA A 33 1.43 -3.68 -12.06
C ALA A 33 1.12 -3.99 -13.54
N PRO A 34 0.56 -3.03 -14.30
CA PRO A 34 0.36 -3.21 -15.75
C PRO A 34 1.63 -3.59 -16.52
N SER A 35 2.80 -3.15 -16.07
CA SER A 35 4.10 -3.48 -16.70
C SER A 35 4.69 -4.82 -16.27
N GLY A 36 4.04 -5.55 -15.36
CA GLY A 36 4.47 -6.88 -14.92
C GLY A 36 4.38 -7.08 -13.41
N THR A 37 4.92 -8.20 -12.95
CA THR A 37 5.01 -8.54 -11.53
C THR A 37 6.46 -8.36 -11.06
N TYR A 38 6.62 -7.69 -9.93
CA TYR A 38 7.93 -7.30 -9.38
C TYR A 38 8.10 -7.84 -7.98
N ARG A 39 9.30 -8.31 -7.64
CA ARG A 39 9.62 -8.73 -6.27
C ARG A 39 9.69 -7.50 -5.37
N VAL A 40 8.99 -7.54 -4.23
CA VAL A 40 9.11 -6.51 -3.19
C VAL A 40 10.38 -6.79 -2.38
N SER A 41 11.25 -5.79 -2.25
CA SER A 41 12.48 -5.88 -1.45
C SER A 41 12.32 -5.31 -0.04
N GLY A 42 11.34 -4.42 0.18
CA GLY A 42 11.07 -3.86 1.50
C GLY A 42 9.77 -3.06 1.54
N ILE A 43 9.22 -2.91 2.74
CA ILE A 43 8.04 -2.10 3.03
C ILE A 43 8.31 -1.26 4.27
N ASP A 44 8.10 0.04 4.19
CA ASP A 44 8.18 1.02 5.27
C ASP A 44 6.78 1.60 5.52
N PRO A 45 6.00 1.00 6.44
CA PRO A 45 4.64 1.44 6.74
C PRO A 45 4.59 2.86 7.31
N ASN A 46 5.63 3.28 8.04
CA ASN A 46 5.68 4.59 8.70
C ASN A 46 5.80 5.72 7.68
N LYS A 47 6.44 5.45 6.54
CA LYS A 47 6.59 6.41 5.42
C LYS A 47 5.60 6.18 4.29
N GLN A 48 4.72 5.19 4.42
CA GLN A 48 3.81 4.76 3.36
C GLN A 48 4.53 4.44 2.05
N LYS A 49 5.65 3.72 2.14
CA LYS A 49 6.53 3.40 1.00
C LYS A 49 6.90 1.93 0.94
N PHE A 50 7.05 1.41 -0.27
CA PHE A 50 7.62 0.09 -0.52
C PHE A 50 8.60 0.15 -1.68
N PHE A 51 9.43 -0.89 -1.77
CA PHE A 51 10.52 -0.98 -2.72
C PHE A 51 10.35 -2.24 -3.56
N ILE A 52 10.52 -2.11 -4.88
CA ILE A 52 10.42 -3.23 -5.81
C ILE A 52 11.70 -3.39 -6.62
N GLN A 53 12.08 -4.63 -6.92
CA GLN A 53 13.23 -4.94 -7.75
C GLN A 53 12.86 -4.93 -9.23
N VAL A 54 13.43 -3.99 -9.98
CA VAL A 54 13.28 -3.90 -11.44
C VAL A 54 14.54 -4.43 -12.12
N LYS A 55 14.44 -5.24 -13.17
CA LYS A 55 15.64 -5.62 -13.94
C LYS A 55 15.95 -4.52 -14.96
N GLY A 56 17.22 -4.15 -15.10
CA GLY A 56 17.68 -3.11 -16.03
C GLY A 56 17.07 -3.26 -17.43
N GLY A 57 16.60 -2.13 -17.99
CA GLY A 57 15.97 -2.06 -19.32
C GLY A 57 14.43 -2.14 -19.34
N ARG A 58 13.76 -2.41 -18.21
CA ARG A 58 12.29 -2.36 -18.12
C ARG A 58 11.79 -1.02 -17.60
N SER A 59 10.90 -0.38 -18.35
CA SER A 59 10.12 0.75 -17.87
C SER A 59 8.99 0.25 -16.95
N LEU A 60 8.96 0.76 -15.73
CA LEU A 60 7.89 0.51 -14.78
C LEU A 60 6.70 1.42 -15.10
N ARG A 61 5.50 0.83 -15.21
CA ARG A 61 4.25 1.57 -15.44
C ARG A 61 3.22 1.17 -14.39
N LEU A 62 2.81 2.14 -13.60
CA LEU A 62 1.74 1.99 -12.61
C LEU A 62 0.37 2.27 -13.25
N ASN A 63 -0.68 1.73 -12.65
CA ASN A 63 -2.05 2.09 -12.99
C ASN A 63 -2.42 3.39 -12.25
N GLN A 64 -2.69 4.45 -13.00
CA GLN A 64 -2.99 5.78 -12.44
C GLN A 64 -4.32 5.85 -11.69
N SER A 65 -5.19 4.84 -11.82
CA SER A 65 -6.42 4.74 -11.04
C SER A 65 -6.21 4.07 -9.68
N LEU A 66 -5.02 3.54 -9.40
CA LEU A 66 -4.67 2.91 -8.13
C LEU A 66 -3.88 3.89 -7.24
N PRO A 67 -3.90 3.69 -5.91
CA PRO A 67 -3.31 4.62 -4.94
C PRO A 67 -1.79 4.41 -4.81
N PHE A 68 -1.08 4.21 -5.93
CA PHE A 68 0.35 3.94 -5.96
C PHE A 68 1.08 4.96 -6.83
N ASN A 69 2.05 5.66 -6.24
CA ASN A 69 2.75 6.77 -6.86
C ASN A 69 4.26 6.53 -6.84
N LEU A 70 4.92 6.75 -7.99
CA LEU A 70 6.38 6.74 -8.04
C LEU A 70 6.92 7.97 -7.32
N THR A 71 7.83 7.75 -6.39
CA THR A 71 8.49 8.85 -5.64
C THR A 71 9.78 9.33 -6.28
N SER A 72 10.29 8.65 -7.31
CA SER A 72 11.53 9.06 -7.99
C SER A 72 11.39 10.42 -8.70
N PRO A 73 12.42 11.29 -8.71
CA PRO A 73 12.34 12.59 -9.37
C PRO A 73 12.18 12.42 -10.88
N ARG A 74 11.36 13.28 -11.49
CA ARG A 74 11.07 13.35 -12.94
C ARG A 74 12.30 13.67 -13.82
N ASN A 75 13.53 13.63 -13.30
CA ASN A 75 14.77 13.90 -14.02
C ASN A 75 15.87 12.93 -13.57
N SER A 76 16.01 11.79 -14.26
CA SER A 76 17.27 11.03 -14.26
C SER A 76 17.93 11.15 -15.63
N SER A 77 18.29 12.39 -15.97
CA SER A 77 19.44 12.63 -16.85
C SER A 77 20.60 13.04 -15.98
N SER A 78 21.30 12.05 -15.42
CA SER A 78 22.62 12.24 -14.82
C SER A 78 23.24 10.87 -14.56
N ASN A 79 24.35 10.62 -15.25
CA ASN A 79 25.28 9.53 -14.96
C ASN A 79 25.71 9.61 -13.49
N VAL A 80 25.16 8.77 -12.62
CA VAL A 80 25.69 8.55 -11.27
C VAL A 80 25.81 7.05 -11.04
N SER A 81 27.03 6.57 -11.24
CA SER A 81 27.49 5.24 -10.83
C SER A 81 27.67 5.23 -9.31
N SER A 82 26.65 4.84 -8.57
CA SER A 82 26.76 4.56 -7.13
C SER A 82 25.77 3.46 -6.73
N LYS A 83 26.28 2.21 -6.68
CA LYS A 83 25.67 1.05 -6.00
C LYS A 83 24.21 0.75 -6.43
N ILE A 84 24.06 0.14 -7.61
CA ILE A 84 22.79 -0.24 -8.21
C ILE A 84 22.09 -1.32 -7.37
N THR A 85 21.35 -0.91 -6.34
CA THR A 85 20.12 -1.61 -6.01
C THR A 85 19.14 -1.20 -7.10
N ASN A 86 18.63 -2.15 -7.89
CA ASN A 86 17.64 -1.83 -8.94
C ASN A 86 16.25 -1.62 -8.32
N ASP A 87 16.23 -1.02 -7.13
CA ASP A 87 15.06 -0.94 -6.29
C ASP A 87 14.37 0.38 -6.59
N VAL A 88 13.11 0.30 -7.00
CA VAL A 88 12.26 1.46 -7.26
C VAL A 88 11.36 1.68 -6.07
N GLU A 89 11.38 2.91 -5.55
CA GLU A 89 10.51 3.34 -4.47
C GLU A 89 9.12 3.72 -5.01
N ILE A 90 8.08 3.20 -4.35
CA ILE A 90 6.68 3.48 -4.63
C ILE A 90 6.02 3.89 -3.30
N ALA A 91 5.38 5.05 -3.29
CA ALA A 91 4.52 5.48 -2.21
C ALA A 91 3.08 5.00 -2.44
N TRP A 92 2.32 4.80 -1.37
CA TRP A 92 0.86 4.64 -1.47
C TRP A 92 0.13 5.73 -0.73
N ASP A 93 -1.01 6.12 -1.28
CA ASP A 93 -1.94 7.02 -0.59
C ASP A 93 -2.70 6.23 0.48
N PRO A 94 -3.11 6.84 1.61
CA PRO A 94 -3.94 6.14 2.59
C PRO A 94 -5.35 5.87 2.04
N PRO A 95 -5.97 4.74 2.41
CA PRO A 95 -7.33 4.43 1.96
C PRO A 95 -8.33 5.41 2.56
N LEU A 96 -9.44 5.60 1.85
CA LEU A 96 -10.62 6.22 2.44
C LEU A 96 -11.21 5.26 3.48
N GLU A 97 -11.68 5.81 4.60
CA GLU A 97 -12.27 5.01 5.66
C GLU A 97 -13.50 4.22 5.16
N PRO A 98 -13.66 2.94 5.53
CA PRO A 98 -14.78 2.13 5.04
C PRO A 98 -16.11 2.66 5.58
N ILE A 99 -17.16 2.53 4.77
CA ILE A 99 -18.53 2.89 5.18
C ILE A 99 -19.01 1.89 6.21
N CYS A 100 -19.67 2.38 7.27
CA CYS A 100 -20.27 1.56 8.31
C CYS A 100 -21.71 2.00 8.54
N ASN A 101 -22.58 1.05 8.91
CA ASN A 101 -23.92 1.35 9.39
C ASN A 101 -23.99 1.16 10.91
N LEU A 102 -23.27 0.16 11.43
CA LEU A 102 -23.20 -0.22 12.83
C LEU A 102 -21.75 -0.14 13.34
N THR A 103 -21.59 0.01 14.66
CA THR A 103 -20.26 -0.08 15.29
C THR A 103 -19.65 -1.48 15.12
N ALA A 104 -20.49 -2.51 15.00
CA ALA A 104 -20.07 -3.89 14.76
C ALA A 104 -19.32 -4.04 13.43
N ASP A 105 -19.68 -3.25 12.41
CA ASP A 105 -19.04 -3.27 11.09
C ASP A 105 -17.56 -2.83 11.18
N CYS A 106 -17.18 -2.14 12.25
CA CYS A 106 -15.83 -1.64 12.46
C CYS A 106 -14.98 -2.55 13.38
N LEU A 107 -15.53 -3.64 13.92
CA LEU A 107 -14.83 -4.49 14.91
C LEU A 107 -13.61 -5.21 14.35
N ASP A 108 -13.58 -5.47 13.05
CA ASP A 108 -12.42 -6.07 12.37
C ASP A 108 -11.19 -5.13 12.38
N TRP A 109 -11.41 -3.83 12.60
CA TRP A 109 -10.35 -2.83 12.78
C TRP A 109 -10.27 -2.43 14.24
N GLN A 110 -9.31 -3.04 14.96
CA GLN A 110 -9.08 -2.71 16.37
C GLN A 110 -8.90 -1.21 16.56
N HIS A 111 -9.50 -0.69 17.64
CA HIS A 111 -9.52 0.74 17.96
C HIS A 111 -10.26 1.64 16.95
N SER A 112 -11.14 1.10 16.11
CA SER A 112 -12.00 1.91 15.24
C SER A 112 -13.45 2.02 15.75
N SER A 113 -14.16 3.06 15.33
CA SER A 113 -15.54 3.33 15.73
C SER A 113 -16.31 3.98 14.59
N CYS A 114 -17.58 3.60 14.43
CA CYS A 114 -18.44 4.10 13.36
C CYS A 114 -18.95 5.53 13.65
N LYS A 115 -18.42 6.53 12.94
CA LYS A 115 -18.79 7.95 13.11
C LYS A 115 -19.25 8.58 11.80
N SER A 116 -19.96 9.69 11.89
CA SER A 116 -20.38 10.47 10.72
C SER A 116 -19.19 11.19 10.10
N ALA A 117 -18.99 11.01 8.80
CA ALA A 117 -18.00 11.71 8.00
C ALA A 117 -18.59 12.98 7.35
N SER A 118 -17.72 13.84 6.83
CA SER A 118 -18.08 15.12 6.22
C SER A 118 -18.89 15.01 4.93
N ASP A 119 -18.88 13.83 4.29
CA ASP A 119 -19.66 13.52 3.09
C ASP A 119 -21.09 13.04 3.41
N GLY A 120 -21.50 13.10 4.68
CA GLY A 120 -22.82 12.66 5.14
C GLY A 120 -22.97 11.15 5.29
N LYS A 121 -21.92 10.37 5.02
CA LYS A 121 -21.90 8.91 5.24
C LYS A 121 -21.31 8.59 6.60
N ARG A 122 -21.64 7.44 7.17
CA ARG A 122 -20.98 6.92 8.37
C ARG A 122 -19.79 6.06 7.94
N ARG A 123 -18.64 6.26 8.58
CA ARG A 123 -17.39 5.56 8.27
C ARG A 123 -16.69 5.10 9.55
N CYS A 124 -15.84 4.08 9.44
CA CYS A 124 -15.04 3.61 10.57
C CYS A 124 -13.83 4.54 10.77
N PHE A 125 -13.83 5.30 11.87
CA PHE A 125 -12.74 6.17 12.26
C PHE A 125 -11.88 5.50 13.33
N CYS A 126 -10.56 5.55 13.20
CA CYS A 126 -9.65 5.18 14.29
C CYS A 126 -9.81 6.15 15.48
N THR A 127 -9.83 5.59 16.69
CA THR A 127 -9.87 6.37 17.94
C THR A 127 -8.54 7.08 18.20
N VAL A 128 -8.63 8.22 18.91
CA VAL A 128 -7.54 9.21 19.03
C VAL A 128 -6.25 8.57 19.55
N SER A 129 -5.12 8.94 18.92
CA SER A 129 -3.73 8.41 19.05
C SER A 129 -3.32 7.25 18.13
N PHE A 130 -4.25 6.66 17.37
CA PHE A 130 -3.93 5.72 16.29
C PHE A 130 -4.22 6.34 14.91
N ARG A 131 -3.19 6.44 14.06
CA ARG A 131 -3.37 6.63 12.61
C ARG A 131 -3.66 5.25 12.00
N TRP A 132 -4.23 5.18 10.80
CA TRP A 132 -4.22 3.97 9.97
C TRP A 132 -2.77 3.63 9.60
N MET A 133 -2.03 3.13 10.58
CA MET A 133 -0.66 2.66 10.50
C MET A 133 -0.71 1.19 10.88
N ALA A 134 0.00 0.37 10.13
CA ALA A 134 0.18 -1.01 10.52
C ALA A 134 0.82 -1.08 11.90
N GLN A 135 0.14 -1.74 12.83
CA GLN A 135 0.78 -2.16 14.07
C GLN A 135 1.83 -3.22 13.72
N THR A 136 3.05 -2.99 14.20
CA THR A 136 4.14 -3.96 14.28
C THR A 136 3.86 -4.99 15.35
#